data_AF-A0A2D9VVA8-F1
#
_entry.id   AF-A0A2D9VVA8-F1
#
_cell.length_a   1.000
_cell.length_b   1.000
_cell.length_c   1.000
_cell.angle_alpha   90.00
_cell.angle_beta   90.00
_cell.angle_gamma   90.00
#
_symmetry.space_group_name_H-M   'P 1'
#
loop_
_entity.id
_entity.type
_entity.pdbx_description
1 polymer ?
#
loop_
_entity_poly.entity_id
_entity_poly.type
_entity_poly.pdbx_seq_one_letter_code
_entity_poly.pdbx_strand_id
1 'polypeptide(L)' 'MHFFFEKKSQIVNHHGDSINPDFAEWVRDFVSNFSENILVIIFILGLLIFLIMYVFILYFSRKK' A
#
# COMPACT_ATOMS: atom_id res chain seq x y z
N MET A 1 -30.36 25.40 1.77
CA MET A 1 -29.00 25.03 2.22
C MET A 1 -28.87 23.53 1.95
N HIS A 2 -28.28 23.15 0.81
CA HIS A 2 -28.11 21.74 0.45
C HIS A 2 -26.98 21.15 1.30
N PHE A 3 -27.33 20.34 2.29
CA PHE A 3 -26.37 19.49 2.98
C PHE A 3 -25.94 18.39 2.02
N PHE A 4 -24.75 18.53 1.43
CA PHE A 4 -24.04 17.41 0.83
C PHE A 4 -23.61 16.48 1.98
N PHE A 5 -24.43 15.48 2.28
CA PHE A 5 -23.91 14.28 2.93
C PHE A 5 -23.09 13.56 1.87
N GLU A 6 -21.78 13.84 1.84
CA GLU A 6 -20.83 12.94 1.22
C GLU A 6 -20.97 11.61 1.97
N LYS A 7 -21.69 10.67 1.34
CA LYS A 7 -21.91 9.34 1.87
C LYS A 7 -20.52 8.73 2.02
N LYS A 8 -19.91 8.81 3.21
CA LYS A 8 -18.68 8.08 3.57
C LYS A 8 -18.96 6.65 3.14
N SER A 9 -18.46 6.24 1.97
CA SER A 9 -18.63 4.87 1.51
C SER A 9 -18.05 4.04 2.64
N GLN A 10 -18.85 3.18 3.26
CA GLN A 10 -18.32 2.25 4.24
C GLN A 10 -17.18 1.53 3.53
N ILE A 11 -15.93 1.86 3.90
CA ILE A 11 -14.76 1.26 3.31
C ILE A 11 -14.70 -0.11 3.96
N VAL A 12 -15.40 -1.06 3.35
CA VAL A 12 -15.43 -2.44 3.78
C VAL A 12 -14.28 -3.14 3.08
N ASN A 13 -13.44 -3.86 3.84
CA ASN A 13 -12.39 -4.67 3.21
C ASN A 13 -13.03 -5.81 2.39
N HIS A 14 -12.22 -6.55 1.61
CA HIS A 14 -12.71 -7.72 0.86
C HIS A 14 -13.29 -8.85 1.74
N HIS A 15 -13.19 -8.75 3.07
CA HIS A 15 -13.67 -9.72 4.05
C HIS A 15 -14.99 -9.29 4.73
N GLY A 16 -15.56 -8.14 4.36
CA GLY A 16 -16.79 -7.66 4.98
C GLY A 16 -16.56 -6.89 6.30
N ASP A 17 -15.31 -6.74 6.74
CA ASP A 17 -14.99 -5.98 7.94
C ASP A 17 -14.96 -4.49 7.62
N SER A 18 -15.50 -3.69 8.53
CA SER A 18 -15.32 -2.25 8.49
C SER A 18 -13.83 -1.93 8.66
N ILE A 19 -13.20 -1.39 7.63
CA ILE A 19 -11.92 -0.71 7.81
C ILE A 19 -12.22 0.51 8.66
N ASN A 20 -11.48 0.70 9.74
CA ASN A 20 -11.60 1.91 10.55
C ASN A 20 -11.34 3.12 9.62
N PRO A 21 -12.35 3.93 9.33
CA PRO A 21 -12.24 5.00 8.34
C PRO A 21 -11.23 6.06 8.79
N ASP A 22 -11.10 6.29 10.10
CA ASP A 22 -10.15 7.26 10.66
C ASP A 22 -8.71 6.78 10.48
N PHE A 23 -8.50 5.46 10.57
CA PHE A 23 -7.19 4.87 10.28
C PHE A 23 -6.84 4.97 8.80
N ALA A 24 -7.79 4.69 7.89
CA ALA A 24 -7.56 4.82 6.46
C ALA A 24 -7.25 6.27 6.04
N GLU A 25 -7.98 7.23 6.61
CA GLU A 25 -7.74 8.66 6.41
C GLU A 25 -6.35 9.06 6.94
N TRP A 26 -5.99 8.63 8.15
CA TRP A 26 -4.67 8.87 8.72
C TRP A 26 -3.54 8.31 7.84
N VAL A 27 -3.68 7.09 7.32
CA VAL A 27 -2.69 6.49 6.40
C VAL A 27 -2.60 7.28 5.10
N ARG A 28 -3.73 7.64 4.49
CA ARG A 28 -3.76 8.44 3.26
C ARG A 28 -3.03 9.77 3.49
N ASP A 29 -3.35 10.46 4.57
CA ASP A 29 -2.79 11.77 4.88
C ASP A 29 -1.29 11.65 5.16
N PHE A 30 -0.87 10.63 5.91
CA PHE A 30 0.53 10.31 6.14
C PHE A 30 1.30 10.10 4.82
N VAL A 31 0.77 9.27 3.91
CA VAL A 31 1.39 8.97 2.62
C VAL A 31 1.41 10.20 1.71
N SER A 32 0.37 11.04 1.77
CA SER A 32 0.26 12.25 0.94
C SER A 32 1.31 13.32 1.27
N ASN A 33 1.92 13.25 2.46
CA ASN A 33 3.00 14.17 2.85
C ASN A 33 4.34 13.87 2.17
N PHE A 34 4.49 12.72 1.50
CA PHE A 34 5.69 12.38 0.75
C PHE A 34 5.61 12.87 -0.69
N SER A 35 6.74 13.27 -1.26
CA SER A 35 6.78 13.59 -2.69
C SER A 35 6.58 12.33 -3.53
N GLU A 36 5.96 12.47 -4.71
CA GLU A 36 5.75 11.38 -5.65
C GLU A 36 7.05 10.65 -5.97
N ASN A 37 8.14 11.40 -6.15
CA ASN A 37 9.47 10.84 -6.41
C ASN A 37 9.94 9.90 -5.29
N ILE A 38 9.72 10.26 -4.02
CA ILE A 38 10.10 9.40 -2.88
C ILE A 38 9.27 8.13 -2.89
N LEU A 39 7.96 8.24 -3.13
CA LEU A 39 7.07 7.07 -3.20
C LEU A 39 7.47 6.12 -4.34
N VAL A 40 7.81 6.66 -5.51
CA VAL A 40 8.31 5.90 -6.66
C VAL A 40 9.64 5.23 -6.33
N ILE A 41 10.58 5.92 -5.67
CA ILE A 41 11.86 5.34 -5.27
C ILE A 41 11.65 4.18 -4.29
N ILE A 42 10.81 4.36 -3.27
CA ILE A 42 10.49 3.29 -2.29
C ILE A 42 9.90 2.07 -3.02
N PHE A 43 8.99 2.29 -3.95
CA PHE A 43 8.38 1.23 -4.75
C PHE A 43 9.43 0.46 -5.59
N ILE A 44 10.30 1.19 -6.29
CA ILE A 44 11.38 0.58 -7.10
C ILE A 44 12.33 -0.23 -6.21
N LEU A 45 12.74 0.31 -5.06
CA LEU A 45 13.62 -0.40 -4.11
C LEU A 45 12.97 -1.68 -3.59
N GLY A 46 11.68 -1.64 -3.25
CA GLY A 46 10.92 -2.83 -2.85
C GLY A 46 10.90 -3.92 -3.92
N LEU A 47 10.63 -3.53 -5.18
CA LEU A 47 10.66 -4.45 -6.32
C LEU A 47 12.05 -5.05 -6.55
N LEU A 48 13.11 -4.24 -6.45
CA LEU A 48 14.49 -4.71 -6.60
C LEU A 48 14.86 -5.72 -5.52
N ILE A 49 14.52 -5.45 -4.25
CA ILE A 49 14.76 -6.39 -3.15
C ILE A 49 14.04 -7.72 -3.41
N PHE A 50 12.77 -7.66 -3.83
CA PHE A 50 12.00 -8.86 -4.16
C PHE A 50 12.65 -9.66 -5.29
N LEU A 51 13.08 -9.00 -6.37
CA LEU A 51 13.73 -9.65 -7.49
C LEU A 51 15.07 -10.28 -7.09
N ILE A 52 15.87 -9.56 -6.29
CA ILE A 52 17.14 -10.07 -5.77
C ILE A 52 16.90 -11.33 -4.94
N MET A 53 15.94 -11.30 -4.01
CA MET A 53 15.57 -12.46 -3.20
C MET A 53 15.10 -13.64 -4.07
N TYR A 54 14.27 -13.38 -5.07
CA TYR A 54 13.84 -14.40 -6.02
C TYR A 54 15.02 -15.07 -6.74
N VAL A 55 15.97 -14.27 -7.26
CA VAL A 55 17.19 -14.80 -7.90
C VAL A 55 18.04 -15.59 -6.92
N PHE A 56 18.20 -15.12 -5.68
CA PHE A 56 18.92 -15.85 -4.63
C PHE A 56 18.28 -17.20 -4.34
N ILE A 57 16.97 -17.25 -4.16
CA ILE A 57 16.23 -18.50 -3.92
C ILE A 57 16.46 -19.47 -5.08
N LEU A 58 16.34 -19.02 -6.33
CA LEU A 58 16.61 -19.86 -7.49
C LEU A 58 18.05 -20.36 -7.54
N TYR A 59 19.03 -19.49 -7.24
CA TYR A 59 20.44 -19.85 -7.23
C TYR A 59 20.74 -20.95 -6.19
N PHE A 60 20.25 -20.77 -4.96
CA PHE A 60 20.43 -21.78 -3.90
C PHE A 60 19.62 -23.04 -4.16
N SER A 61 18.42 -22.93 -4.75
CA SER A 61 17.59 -24.07 -5.12
C SER A 61 18.25 -24.98 -6.17
N ARG A 62 19.15 -24.45 -7.01
CA ARG A 62 19.89 -25.22 -8.02
C ARG A 62 21.10 -25.96 -7.46
N LYS A 63 21.55 -25.67 -6.23
CA LYS A 63 22.66 -26.38 -5.56
C LYS A 63 22.22 -27.68 -4.86
N LYS A 64 21.24 -28.40 -5.43
CA LYS A 64 21.03 -29.82 -5.17
C LYS A 64 21.88 -30.60 -6.17
#